data_AF-A0A9P5RMP8-F1
#
_entry.id   AF-A0A9P5RMP8-F1
#
_cell.length_a   1.000
_cell.length_b   1.000
_cell.length_c   1.000
_cell.angle_alpha   90.00
_cell.angle_beta   90.00
_cell.angle_gamma   90.00
#
_symmetry.space_group_name_H-M   'P 1'
#
loop_
_entity.id
_entity.type
_entity.pdbx_description
1 polymer ?
#
loop_
_entity_poly.entity_id
_entity_poly.type
_entity_poly.pdbx_seq_one_letter_code
_entity_poly.pdbx_strand_id
1 'polypeptide(L)'
;QFTRRGSRVLALGYKYLPDGLNIDQINALHRDNVESQLIFAGFLVFHCPLKEDSAQAIKMLNESSHRCIMITGDNPLTACHVARQVDIVNRDVLIMDVREDGAGPEDLVWKSIDETKVIALDPTKPFDTSIFRDYDICVTGPAMSQYENRPTFSELVRHTWVYARVSPGQKETILTNLKANDYTTLMCGDGTNDVGALKQAHIGVALLDGKPEDLARIAEYNQLQRIKNVYENQLKFTARFNMQPPPPHAKIAHLYPPEVIAAKQQAAREAAGIGAVDENGRPVAAPKPALDMSGIADMMEDVDEDAPPTLKLGDASAAAPFTSKLSTPMSIVNIIRQGRCTLVATMQMYKILALNCLITAYSLSVLYLDGIKSSDTQVTITGILMAVCFMCISKATPLEHLSKERPQPNIFNFYIILSVLGQFAIHIFSLIYITREAKLIEHDRVVDLEKTFEPGLLNSAIYLISLSMQVSTFAINYKGHPFRESLKENTYLYRGLLAVGGVAVAGATEFMPEFNEYIQLVPFPEDFKVKLIGIMAFDYFGAWALEIVCNTLFGNFAAKDIVRK
;
A
#
# COMPACT_ATOMS: atom_id res chain seq x y z
N GLN A 1 -39.93 -14.04 6.04
CA GLN A 1 -39.02 -14.80 5.14
C GLN A 1 -38.06 -13.88 4.38
N PHE A 2 -38.54 -12.88 3.63
CA PHE A 2 -37.69 -11.94 2.87
C PHE A 2 -36.65 -11.19 3.73
N THR A 3 -37.03 -10.69 4.90
CA THR A 3 -36.10 -10.04 5.83
C THR A 3 -34.99 -10.97 6.33
N ARG A 4 -35.30 -12.25 6.55
CA ARG A 4 -34.30 -13.27 6.93
C ARG A 4 -33.34 -13.60 5.78
N ARG A 5 -33.70 -13.26 4.53
CA ARG A 5 -32.83 -13.32 3.34
C ARG A 5 -32.18 -11.97 3.03
N GLY A 6 -32.10 -11.09 4.02
CA GLY A 6 -31.44 -9.79 3.92
C GLY A 6 -32.12 -8.75 3.03
N SER A 7 -33.37 -8.97 2.61
CA SER A 7 -34.12 -7.95 1.89
C SER A 7 -34.77 -6.94 2.83
N ARG A 8 -34.80 -5.67 2.45
CA ARG A 8 -35.62 -4.65 3.11
C ARG A 8 -37.04 -4.78 2.56
N VAL A 9 -38.01 -4.97 3.45
CA VAL A 9 -39.42 -5.19 3.07
C VAL A 9 -40.25 -4.02 3.56
N LEU A 10 -41.07 -3.44 2.69
CA LEU A 10 -42.12 -2.50 3.04
C LEU A 10 -43.48 -3.15 2.78
N ALA A 11 -44.39 -3.09 3.76
CA ALA A 11 -45.78 -3.49 3.58
C ALA A 11 -46.58 -2.27 3.11
N LEU A 12 -47.36 -2.44 2.05
CA LEU A 12 -48.24 -1.40 1.52
C LEU A 12 -49.68 -1.70 1.89
N GLY A 13 -50.39 -0.70 2.39
CA GLY A 13 -51.83 -0.72 2.62
C GLY A 13 -52.47 0.53 2.02
N TYR A 14 -53.70 0.40 1.55
CA TYR A 14 -54.47 1.52 1.01
C TYR A 14 -55.89 1.50 1.55
N LYS A 15 -56.57 2.64 1.50
CA LYS A 15 -57.96 2.80 1.94
C LYS A 15 -58.68 3.72 0.97
N TYR A 16 -59.84 3.29 0.49
CA TYR A 16 -60.71 4.16 -0.30
C TYR A 16 -61.41 5.14 0.65
N LEU A 17 -61.30 6.43 0.34
CA LEU A 17 -62.08 7.47 1.02
C LEU A 17 -63.41 7.66 0.28
N PRO A 18 -64.46 8.15 0.97
CA PRO A 18 -65.75 8.42 0.33
C PRO A 18 -65.62 9.45 -0.81
N ASP A 19 -66.34 9.21 -1.91
CA ASP A 19 -66.40 10.15 -3.04
C ASP A 19 -67.11 11.46 -2.63
N GLY A 20 -66.58 12.60 -3.07
CA GLY A 20 -67.18 13.93 -2.85
C GLY A 20 -66.59 14.78 -1.72
N LEU A 21 -65.45 14.38 -1.14
CA LEU A 21 -64.71 15.20 -0.16
C LEU A 21 -64.07 16.43 -0.83
N ASN A 22 -64.32 17.61 -0.26
CA ASN A 22 -63.68 18.85 -0.70
C ASN A 22 -62.26 18.99 -0.09
N ILE A 23 -61.39 19.80 -0.71
CA ILE A 23 -59.97 19.95 -0.31
C ILE A 23 -59.81 20.30 1.19
N ASP A 24 -60.67 21.20 1.71
CA ASP A 24 -60.64 21.59 3.12
C ASP A 24 -61.01 20.44 4.08
N GLN A 25 -61.90 19.54 3.64
CA GLN A 25 -62.29 18.37 4.42
C GLN A 25 -61.19 17.31 4.44
N ILE A 26 -60.41 17.20 3.37
CA ILE A 26 -59.25 16.30 3.29
C ILE A 26 -58.16 16.76 4.26
N ASN A 27 -57.86 18.07 4.30
CA ASN A 27 -56.86 18.63 5.20
C ASN A 27 -57.29 18.58 6.69
N ALA A 28 -58.60 18.49 6.96
CA ALA A 28 -59.13 18.36 8.31
C ALA A 28 -59.14 16.91 8.84
N LEU A 29 -58.78 15.90 8.02
CA LEU A 29 -58.74 14.51 8.46
C LEU A 29 -57.61 14.26 9.46
N HIS A 30 -57.95 13.63 10.58
CA HIS A 30 -56.95 13.20 11.55
C HIS A 30 -56.20 11.96 11.06
N ARG A 31 -54.88 11.93 11.30
CA ARG A 31 -53.99 10.85 10.84
C ARG A 31 -54.48 9.45 11.23
N ASP A 32 -54.94 9.29 12.46
CA ASP A 32 -55.44 8.00 12.99
C ASP A 32 -56.66 7.46 12.23
N ASN A 33 -57.50 8.35 11.68
CA ASN A 33 -58.68 7.97 10.90
C ASN A 33 -58.29 7.46 9.50
N VAL A 34 -57.17 7.95 8.97
CA VAL A 34 -56.63 7.56 7.66
C VAL A 34 -55.79 6.29 7.77
N GLU A 35 -54.98 6.17 8.82
CA GLU A 35 -54.07 5.02 9.07
C GLU A 35 -54.75 3.81 9.74
N SER A 36 -56.08 3.74 9.73
CA SER A 36 -56.87 2.63 10.30
C SER A 36 -57.68 1.88 9.24
N GLN A 37 -57.86 0.57 9.44
CA GLN A 37 -58.64 -0.32 8.56
C GLN A 37 -58.17 -0.29 7.08
N LEU A 38 -56.86 -0.25 6.88
CA LEU A 38 -56.25 -0.31 5.54
C LEU A 38 -56.44 -1.70 4.92
N ILE A 39 -56.69 -1.74 3.61
CA ILE A 39 -56.68 -2.94 2.79
C ILE A 39 -55.22 -3.24 2.43
N PHE A 40 -54.77 -4.46 2.72
CA PHE A 40 -53.42 -4.90 2.37
C PHE A 40 -53.24 -4.96 0.86
N ALA A 41 -52.27 -4.23 0.33
CA ALA A 41 -51.96 -4.17 -1.10
C ALA A 41 -50.91 -5.21 -1.50
N GLY A 42 -49.87 -5.39 -0.68
CA GLY A 42 -48.73 -6.24 -0.99
C GLY A 42 -47.44 -5.80 -0.31
N PHE A 43 -46.32 -6.43 -0.71
CA PHE A 43 -44.98 -6.11 -0.22
C PHE A 43 -44.12 -5.51 -1.33
N LEU A 44 -43.34 -4.49 -1.00
CA LEU A 44 -42.17 -4.06 -1.78
C LEU A 44 -40.91 -4.63 -1.14
N VAL A 45 -40.14 -5.38 -1.93
CA VAL A 45 -38.92 -6.05 -1.47
C VAL A 45 -37.74 -5.44 -2.19
N PHE A 46 -36.85 -4.81 -1.43
CA PHE A 46 -35.61 -4.23 -1.92
C PHE A 46 -34.45 -5.16 -1.57
N HIS A 47 -33.60 -5.43 -2.53
CA HIS A 47 -32.35 -6.16 -2.35
C HIS A 47 -31.19 -5.25 -2.74
N CYS A 48 -30.17 -5.19 -1.88
CA CYS A 48 -28.92 -4.50 -2.18
C CYS A 48 -27.96 -5.54 -2.75
N PRO A 49 -27.67 -5.52 -4.07
CA PRO A 49 -26.77 -6.49 -4.67
C PRO A 49 -25.36 -6.33 -4.12
N LEU A 50 -24.65 -7.45 -3.99
CA LEU A 50 -23.23 -7.43 -3.67
C LEU A 50 -22.42 -6.99 -4.89
N LYS A 51 -21.32 -6.28 -4.63
CA LYS A 51 -20.31 -6.02 -5.67
C LYS A 51 -19.66 -7.35 -6.07
N GLU A 52 -19.43 -7.53 -7.37
CA GLU A 52 -18.92 -8.79 -7.93
C GLU A 52 -17.57 -9.22 -7.33
N ASP A 53 -16.69 -8.25 -7.06
CA ASP A 53 -15.36 -8.51 -6.48
C ASP A 53 -15.36 -8.80 -4.97
N SER A 54 -16.47 -8.56 -4.27
CA SER A 54 -16.51 -8.61 -2.79
C SER A 54 -16.19 -10.00 -2.25
N ALA A 55 -16.83 -11.03 -2.79
CA ALA A 55 -16.61 -12.41 -2.33
C ALA A 55 -15.17 -12.86 -2.58
N GLN A 56 -14.61 -12.51 -3.74
CA GLN A 56 -13.22 -12.84 -4.08
C GLN A 56 -12.23 -12.13 -3.16
N ALA A 57 -12.43 -10.83 -2.90
CA ALA A 57 -11.55 -10.06 -2.02
C ALA A 57 -11.54 -10.62 -0.59
N ILE A 58 -12.72 -10.89 -0.01
CA ILE A 58 -12.82 -11.46 1.34
C ILE A 58 -12.21 -12.87 1.38
N LYS A 59 -12.44 -13.69 0.35
CA LYS A 59 -11.82 -15.01 0.24
C LYS A 59 -10.28 -14.93 0.27
N MET A 60 -9.68 -14.04 -0.52
CA MET A 60 -8.22 -13.84 -0.52
C MET A 60 -7.69 -13.38 0.85
N LEU A 61 -8.44 -12.54 1.56
CA LEU A 61 -8.06 -12.07 2.89
C LEU A 61 -8.13 -13.20 3.93
N ASN A 62 -9.20 -13.99 3.91
CA ASN A 62 -9.39 -15.16 4.75
C ASN A 62 -8.29 -16.22 4.51
N GLU A 63 -7.95 -16.47 3.24
CA GLU A 63 -6.88 -17.40 2.85
C GLU A 63 -5.48 -16.89 3.22
N SER A 64 -5.30 -15.58 3.42
CA SER A 64 -4.05 -14.91 3.79
C SER A 64 -3.86 -14.69 5.31
N SER A 65 -4.60 -15.42 6.14
CA SER A 65 -4.50 -15.28 7.60
C SER A 65 -4.92 -13.89 8.12
N HIS A 66 -5.96 -13.29 7.55
CA HIS A 66 -6.60 -12.09 8.11
C HIS A 66 -7.94 -12.44 8.76
N ARG A 67 -8.34 -11.64 9.76
CA ARG A 67 -9.66 -11.68 10.36
C ARG A 67 -10.50 -10.56 9.75
N CYS A 68 -11.47 -10.92 8.91
CA CYS A 68 -12.46 -9.98 8.38
C CYS A 68 -13.65 -9.90 9.33
N ILE A 69 -14.04 -8.68 9.71
CA ILE A 69 -15.24 -8.39 10.51
C ILE A 69 -16.13 -7.41 9.75
N MET A 70 -17.43 -7.47 9.98
CA MET A 70 -18.42 -6.55 9.42
C MET A 70 -18.92 -5.60 10.52
N ILE A 71 -18.90 -4.30 10.25
CA ILE A 71 -19.41 -3.27 11.17
C ILE A 71 -20.41 -2.41 10.39
N THR A 72 -21.71 -2.56 10.66
CA THR A 72 -22.78 -1.91 9.88
C THR A 72 -23.88 -1.28 10.74
N GLY A 73 -24.53 -0.25 10.20
CA GLY A 73 -25.74 0.34 10.76
C GLY A 73 -27.03 -0.43 10.42
N ASP A 74 -26.95 -1.44 9.55
CA ASP A 74 -28.11 -2.19 9.08
C ASP A 74 -28.69 -3.15 10.13
N ASN A 75 -29.88 -3.67 9.84
CA ASN A 75 -30.53 -4.70 10.65
C ASN A 75 -29.65 -5.96 10.76
N PRO A 76 -29.52 -6.58 11.96
CA PRO A 76 -28.71 -7.78 12.17
C PRO A 76 -29.04 -8.94 11.22
N LEU A 77 -30.30 -9.15 10.84
CA LEU A 77 -30.68 -10.22 9.91
C LEU A 77 -30.08 -10.01 8.51
N THR A 78 -30.10 -8.77 8.02
CA THR A 78 -29.49 -8.41 6.74
C THR A 78 -27.97 -8.49 6.80
N ALA A 79 -27.37 -7.97 7.87
CA ALA A 79 -25.92 -8.04 8.09
C ALA A 79 -25.42 -9.49 8.12
N CYS A 80 -26.07 -10.37 8.87
CA CYS A 80 -25.71 -11.79 8.95
C CYS A 80 -25.88 -12.50 7.60
N HIS A 81 -26.95 -12.18 6.85
CA HIS A 81 -27.17 -12.74 5.52
C HIS A 81 -26.06 -12.36 4.54
N VAL A 82 -25.69 -11.07 4.48
CA VAL A 82 -24.60 -10.59 3.63
C VAL A 82 -23.26 -11.17 4.07
N ALA A 83 -22.97 -11.17 5.38
CA ALA A 83 -21.75 -11.73 5.94
C ALA A 83 -21.59 -13.22 5.61
N ARG A 84 -22.69 -13.97 5.52
CA ARG A 84 -22.70 -15.37 5.08
C ARG A 84 -22.39 -15.52 3.59
N GLN A 85 -22.91 -14.62 2.75
CA GLN A 85 -22.68 -14.66 1.29
C GLN A 85 -21.23 -14.34 0.91
N VAL A 86 -20.54 -13.49 1.68
CA VAL A 86 -19.14 -13.13 1.45
C VAL A 86 -18.14 -13.96 2.26
N ASP A 87 -18.58 -15.03 2.93
CA ASP A 87 -17.73 -15.89 3.78
C ASP A 87 -17.01 -15.17 4.95
N ILE A 88 -17.64 -14.16 5.56
CA ILE A 88 -17.18 -13.62 6.86
C ILE A 88 -17.56 -14.62 7.97
N VAL A 89 -18.80 -15.11 7.95
CA VAL A 89 -19.33 -16.12 8.87
C VAL A 89 -19.60 -17.43 8.13
N ASN A 90 -19.28 -18.57 8.77
CA ASN A 90 -19.41 -19.92 8.17
C ASN A 90 -20.22 -20.87 9.06
N ARG A 91 -20.30 -20.60 10.37
CA ARG A 91 -21.10 -21.37 11.33
C ARG A 91 -22.47 -20.70 11.53
N ASP A 92 -23.36 -21.38 12.24
CA ASP A 92 -24.64 -20.77 12.60
C ASP A 92 -24.39 -19.54 13.47
N VAL A 93 -25.16 -18.48 13.23
CA VAL A 93 -24.94 -17.19 13.88
C VAL A 93 -25.90 -17.01 15.05
N LEU A 94 -25.36 -16.65 16.22
CA LEU A 94 -26.15 -16.14 17.34
C LEU A 94 -26.03 -14.62 17.42
N ILE A 95 -27.18 -13.98 17.55
CA ILE A 95 -27.31 -12.53 17.63
C ILE A 95 -27.53 -12.16 19.09
N MET A 96 -26.63 -11.36 19.65
CA MET A 96 -26.80 -10.70 20.95
C MET A 96 -27.66 -9.47 20.75
N ASP A 97 -28.83 -9.43 21.37
CA ASP A 97 -29.74 -8.28 21.28
C ASP A 97 -30.46 -8.03 22.61
N VAL A 98 -31.09 -6.86 22.74
CA VAL A 98 -31.93 -6.54 23.89
C VAL A 98 -33.24 -7.31 23.77
N ARG A 99 -33.73 -7.87 24.89
CA ARG A 99 -34.98 -8.62 24.93
C ARG A 99 -36.18 -7.68 24.78
N GLU A 100 -37.07 -7.97 23.83
CA GLU A 100 -38.26 -7.14 23.56
C GLU A 100 -39.41 -7.41 24.57
N ASP A 101 -39.42 -8.58 25.21
CA ASP A 101 -40.61 -9.11 25.91
C ASP A 101 -40.73 -8.76 27.41
N GLY A 102 -39.82 -7.94 27.95
CA GLY A 102 -39.97 -7.32 29.27
C GLY A 102 -39.67 -8.21 30.50
N ALA A 103 -38.54 -7.91 31.15
CA ALA A 103 -38.32 -8.15 32.59
C ALA A 103 -37.42 -7.05 33.22
N GLY A 104 -36.67 -6.31 32.40
CA GLY A 104 -35.94 -5.09 32.78
C GLY A 104 -35.21 -4.48 31.58
N PRO A 105 -34.79 -3.21 31.65
CA PRO A 105 -34.07 -2.53 30.56
C PRO A 105 -32.67 -3.10 30.27
N GLU A 106 -32.15 -4.03 31.07
CA GLU A 106 -30.81 -4.64 30.91
C GLU A 106 -30.86 -6.15 30.53
N ASP A 107 -32.01 -6.71 30.17
CA ASP A 107 -32.10 -8.15 29.84
C ASP A 107 -31.60 -8.40 28.41
N LEU A 108 -30.48 -9.10 28.28
CA LEU A 108 -29.84 -9.44 27.01
C LEU A 108 -30.17 -10.88 26.62
N VAL A 109 -30.25 -11.16 25.32
CA VAL A 109 -30.52 -12.50 24.81
C VAL A 109 -29.62 -12.85 23.64
N TRP A 110 -29.24 -14.12 23.57
CA TRP A 110 -28.73 -14.74 22.35
C TRP A 110 -29.88 -15.35 21.58
N LYS A 111 -30.12 -14.87 20.36
CA LYS A 111 -31.15 -15.40 19.46
C LYS A 111 -30.53 -15.93 18.18
N SER A 112 -30.96 -17.11 17.73
CA SER A 112 -30.61 -17.62 16.41
C SER A 112 -31.37 -16.86 15.30
N ILE A 113 -30.86 -16.90 14.06
CA ILE A 113 -31.47 -16.19 12.91
C ILE A 113 -32.93 -16.63 12.65
N ASP A 114 -33.24 -17.89 12.93
CA ASP A 114 -34.56 -18.50 12.78
C ASP A 114 -35.44 -18.34 14.03
N GLU A 115 -34.90 -17.78 15.12
CA GLU A 115 -35.52 -17.59 16.44
C GLU A 115 -35.90 -18.91 17.15
N THR A 116 -35.35 -20.04 16.71
CA THR A 116 -35.62 -21.35 17.35
C THR A 116 -34.88 -21.52 18.66
N LYS A 117 -33.70 -20.90 18.80
CA LYS A 117 -32.88 -20.94 20.00
C LYS A 117 -32.79 -19.54 20.60
N VAL A 118 -33.32 -19.39 21.81
CA VAL A 118 -33.21 -18.16 22.60
C VAL A 118 -32.57 -18.52 23.94
N ILE A 119 -31.39 -17.98 24.21
CA ILE A 119 -30.66 -18.17 25.46
C ILE A 119 -30.64 -16.84 26.20
N ALA A 120 -31.21 -16.82 27.41
CA ALA A 120 -31.15 -15.63 28.26
C ALA A 120 -29.71 -15.38 28.71
N LEU A 121 -29.27 -14.13 28.60
CA LEU A 121 -27.95 -13.68 29.00
C LEU A 121 -28.09 -12.72 30.17
N ASP A 122 -27.64 -13.16 31.34
CA ASP A 122 -27.49 -12.29 32.50
C ASP A 122 -26.22 -11.44 32.33
N PRO A 123 -26.32 -10.11 32.10
CA PRO A 123 -25.17 -9.26 31.83
C PRO A 123 -24.23 -9.11 33.04
N THR A 124 -24.69 -9.50 34.24
CA THR A 124 -23.88 -9.44 35.46
C THR A 124 -22.94 -10.63 35.62
N LYS A 125 -23.21 -11.72 34.91
CA LYS A 125 -22.39 -12.94 34.94
C LYS A 125 -21.47 -13.01 33.73
N PRO A 126 -20.29 -13.65 33.86
CA PRO A 126 -19.48 -13.97 32.69
C PRO A 126 -20.30 -14.90 31.77
N PHE A 127 -20.31 -14.60 30.47
CA PHE A 127 -20.98 -15.46 29.50
C PHE A 127 -20.19 -16.76 29.30
N ASP A 128 -20.90 -17.81 28.89
CA ASP A 128 -20.27 -19.09 28.59
C ASP A 128 -19.46 -19.00 27.28
N THR A 129 -18.14 -19.11 27.40
CA THR A 129 -17.20 -19.06 26.27
C THR A 129 -17.32 -20.29 25.35
N SER A 130 -17.99 -21.36 25.80
CA SER A 130 -18.24 -22.55 24.98
C SER A 130 -19.03 -22.22 23.71
N ILE A 131 -19.88 -21.19 23.77
CA ILE A 131 -20.75 -20.76 22.67
C ILE A 131 -19.93 -20.35 21.44
N PHE A 132 -18.76 -19.75 21.63
CA PHE A 132 -17.89 -19.27 20.55
C PHE A 132 -17.25 -20.40 19.74
N ARG A 133 -17.23 -21.62 20.28
CA ARG A 133 -16.73 -22.80 19.57
C ARG A 133 -17.74 -23.29 18.53
N ASP A 134 -19.02 -23.22 18.86
CA ASP A 134 -20.07 -23.81 18.02
C ASP A 134 -20.74 -22.77 17.10
N TYR A 135 -20.78 -21.50 17.52
CA TYR A 135 -21.50 -20.44 16.82
C TYR A 135 -20.60 -19.24 16.48
N ASP A 136 -20.89 -18.64 15.32
CA ASP A 136 -20.36 -17.31 14.98
C ASP A 136 -21.24 -16.24 15.64
N ILE A 137 -20.64 -15.16 16.11
CA ILE A 137 -21.33 -14.15 16.93
C ILE A 137 -21.62 -12.88 16.15
N CYS A 138 -22.86 -12.39 16.29
CA CYS A 138 -23.30 -11.06 15.88
C CYS A 138 -23.74 -10.25 17.11
N VAL A 139 -23.26 -9.01 17.27
CA VAL A 139 -23.66 -8.12 18.38
C VAL A 139 -24.39 -6.89 17.83
N THR A 140 -25.53 -6.53 18.41
CA THR A 140 -26.24 -5.30 18.04
C THR A 140 -25.74 -4.09 18.83
N GLY A 141 -25.84 -2.89 18.25
CA GLY A 141 -25.50 -1.63 18.92
C GLY A 141 -26.19 -1.45 20.28
N PRO A 142 -27.52 -1.67 20.41
CA PRO A 142 -28.21 -1.61 21.70
C PRO A 142 -27.64 -2.59 22.74
N ALA A 143 -27.36 -3.84 22.37
CA ALA A 143 -26.78 -4.82 23.27
C ALA A 143 -25.34 -4.45 23.68
N MET A 144 -24.55 -3.92 22.74
CA MET A 144 -23.20 -3.44 23.00
C MET A 144 -23.20 -2.31 24.03
N SER A 145 -24.10 -1.33 23.92
CA SER A 145 -24.19 -0.22 24.88
C SER A 145 -24.43 -0.68 26.33
N GLN A 146 -25.18 -1.76 26.52
CA GLN A 146 -25.45 -2.32 27.84
C GLN A 146 -24.27 -3.16 28.38
N TYR A 147 -23.40 -3.65 27.48
CA TYR A 147 -22.32 -4.58 27.81
C TYR A 147 -20.92 -3.95 27.82
N GLU A 148 -20.74 -2.75 27.26
CA GLU A 148 -19.43 -2.11 27.05
C GLU A 148 -18.60 -1.95 28.33
N ASN A 149 -19.26 -1.67 29.45
CA ASN A 149 -18.62 -1.42 30.74
C ASN A 149 -18.22 -2.71 31.50
N ARG A 150 -18.44 -3.89 30.90
CA ARG A 150 -18.19 -5.18 31.55
C ARG A 150 -16.75 -5.66 31.29
N PRO A 151 -16.10 -6.36 32.23
CA PRO A 151 -14.71 -6.78 32.09
C PRO A 151 -14.48 -7.76 30.91
N THR A 152 -15.50 -8.55 30.58
CA THR A 152 -15.51 -9.53 29.49
C THR A 152 -15.82 -8.92 28.12
N PHE A 153 -16.02 -7.59 28.02
CA PHE A 153 -16.29 -6.91 26.76
C PHE A 153 -15.16 -7.10 25.74
N SER A 154 -13.91 -7.07 26.19
CA SER A 154 -12.74 -7.30 25.32
C SER A 154 -12.76 -8.69 24.67
N GLU A 155 -13.18 -9.70 25.43
CA GLU A 155 -13.30 -11.08 24.94
C GLU A 155 -14.47 -11.22 23.97
N LEU A 156 -15.61 -10.58 24.26
CA LEU A 156 -16.74 -10.50 23.33
C LEU A 156 -16.32 -9.87 22.00
N VAL A 157 -15.59 -8.75 22.04
CA VAL A 157 -15.11 -8.04 20.84
C VAL A 157 -14.20 -8.93 19.99
N ARG A 158 -13.32 -9.70 20.65
CA ARG A 158 -12.40 -10.63 20.00
C ARG A 158 -13.09 -11.76 19.25
N HIS A 159 -14.25 -12.23 19.74
CA HIS A 159 -14.99 -13.37 19.17
C HIS A 159 -16.18 -12.96 18.28
N THR A 160 -16.45 -11.67 18.15
CA THR A 160 -17.57 -11.15 17.33
C THR A 160 -17.12 -10.88 15.90
N TRP A 161 -17.91 -11.37 14.94
CA TRP A 161 -17.65 -11.24 13.50
C TRP A 161 -18.47 -10.15 12.83
N VAL A 162 -19.69 -9.93 13.34
CA VAL A 162 -20.66 -9.01 12.77
C VAL A 162 -21.16 -8.09 13.87
N TYR A 163 -21.08 -6.78 13.61
CA TYR A 163 -21.68 -5.75 14.43
C TYR A 163 -22.76 -5.07 13.62
N ALA A 164 -23.99 -5.04 14.14
CA ALA A 164 -25.15 -4.53 13.44
C ALA A 164 -25.85 -3.43 14.22
N ARG A 165 -26.56 -2.51 13.54
CA ARG A 165 -27.18 -1.33 14.16
C ARG A 165 -26.23 -0.52 15.05
N VAL A 166 -24.95 -0.46 14.72
CA VAL A 166 -23.98 0.30 15.52
C VAL A 166 -23.98 1.78 15.16
N SER A 167 -23.82 2.64 16.18
CA SER A 167 -23.62 4.07 15.99
C SER A 167 -22.18 4.38 15.54
N PRO A 168 -21.91 5.55 14.93
CA PRO A 168 -20.54 5.96 14.55
C PRO A 168 -19.55 5.87 15.72
N GLY A 169 -19.93 6.33 16.92
CA GLY A 169 -19.08 6.26 18.11
C GLY A 169 -18.77 4.81 18.54
N GLN A 170 -19.72 3.89 18.39
CA GLN A 170 -19.46 2.47 18.69
C GLN A 170 -18.45 1.84 17.74
N LYS A 171 -18.39 2.26 16.47
CA LYS A 171 -17.36 1.80 15.52
C LYS A 171 -15.95 2.15 16.01
N GLU A 172 -15.79 3.36 16.57
CA GLU A 172 -14.52 3.81 17.17
C GLU A 172 -14.17 2.99 18.41
N THR A 173 -15.15 2.69 19.28
CA THR A 173 -14.97 1.86 20.47
C THR A 173 -14.49 0.45 20.10
N ILE A 174 -15.10 -0.18 19.09
CA ILE A 174 -14.70 -1.52 18.60
C ILE A 174 -13.24 -1.50 18.14
N LEU A 175 -12.86 -0.53 17.30
CA LEU A 175 -11.50 -0.44 16.79
C LEU A 175 -10.49 -0.14 17.89
N THR A 176 -10.82 0.74 18.83
CA THR A 176 -9.94 1.08 19.96
C THR A 176 -9.71 -0.14 20.87
N ASN A 177 -10.75 -0.94 21.11
CA ASN A 177 -10.63 -2.17 21.88
C ASN A 177 -9.74 -3.20 21.15
N LEU A 178 -9.92 -3.42 19.85
CA LEU A 178 -9.04 -4.29 19.07
C LEU A 178 -7.57 -3.83 19.09
N LYS A 179 -7.33 -2.52 19.01
CA LYS A 179 -5.98 -1.94 19.14
C LYS A 179 -5.38 -2.17 20.52
N ALA A 180 -6.17 -2.00 21.58
CA ALA A 180 -5.73 -2.22 22.96
C ALA A 180 -5.31 -3.69 23.21
N ASN A 181 -5.85 -4.64 22.44
CA ASN A 181 -5.47 -6.05 22.46
C ASN A 181 -4.28 -6.40 21.52
N ASP A 182 -3.46 -5.42 21.12
CA ASP A 182 -2.28 -5.60 20.26
C ASP A 182 -2.59 -6.21 18.87
N TYR A 183 -3.76 -5.87 18.32
CA TYR A 183 -4.11 -6.16 16.93
C TYR A 183 -3.93 -4.93 16.04
N THR A 184 -3.31 -5.14 14.87
CA THR A 184 -3.27 -4.13 13.81
C THR A 184 -4.60 -4.12 13.06
N THR A 185 -5.27 -2.97 13.12
CA THR A 185 -6.62 -2.77 12.56
C THR A 185 -6.58 -2.00 11.25
N LEU A 186 -7.39 -2.45 10.28
CA LEU A 186 -7.65 -1.76 9.02
C LEU A 186 -9.16 -1.52 8.93
N MET A 187 -9.58 -0.31 8.62
CA MET A 187 -10.97 0.06 8.39
C MET A 187 -11.15 0.50 6.94
N CYS A 188 -12.18 -0.01 6.26
CA CYS A 188 -12.60 0.49 4.97
C CYS A 188 -14.07 0.90 5.00
N GLY A 189 -14.38 2.07 4.45
CA GLY A 189 -15.73 2.64 4.44
C GLY A 189 -15.85 3.77 3.43
N ASP A 190 -17.07 4.18 3.14
CA ASP A 190 -17.40 5.22 2.16
C ASP A 190 -18.22 6.36 2.79
N GLY A 191 -18.95 6.07 3.87
CA GLY A 191 -19.87 7.00 4.50
C GLY A 191 -19.25 7.96 5.52
N THR A 192 -19.94 9.07 5.76
CA THR A 192 -19.65 10.02 6.86
C THR A 192 -19.68 9.34 8.23
N ASN A 193 -20.50 8.30 8.38
CA ASN A 193 -20.62 7.47 9.58
C ASN A 193 -19.36 6.65 9.92
N ASP A 194 -18.41 6.54 8.98
CA ASP A 194 -17.16 5.78 9.17
C ASP A 194 -15.96 6.68 9.46
N VAL A 195 -16.11 8.01 9.41
CA VAL A 195 -15.02 9.00 9.55
C VAL A 195 -14.20 8.78 10.82
N GLY A 196 -14.86 8.64 11.98
CA GLY A 196 -14.18 8.40 13.24
C GLY A 196 -13.42 7.07 13.27
N ALA A 197 -14.06 6.01 12.77
CA ALA A 197 -13.47 4.67 12.68
C ALA A 197 -12.27 4.63 11.72
N LEU A 198 -12.37 5.28 10.55
CA LEU A 198 -11.30 5.41 9.57
C LEU A 198 -10.07 6.12 10.16
N LYS A 199 -10.30 7.14 10.99
CA LYS A 199 -9.23 7.87 11.68
C LYS A 199 -8.61 7.06 12.82
N GLN A 200 -9.40 6.25 13.52
CA GLN A 200 -8.94 5.48 14.68
C GLN A 200 -8.19 4.20 14.29
N ALA A 201 -8.48 3.61 13.13
CA ALA A 201 -7.76 2.46 12.61
C ALA A 201 -6.27 2.77 12.38
N HIS A 202 -5.40 1.75 12.42
CA HIS A 202 -4.01 1.95 12.01
C HIS A 202 -3.91 2.30 10.53
N ILE A 203 -4.81 1.74 9.72
CA ILE A 203 -4.93 2.02 8.30
C ILE A 203 -6.41 2.27 7.98
N GLY A 204 -6.76 3.50 7.64
CA GLY A 204 -8.08 3.85 7.11
C GLY A 204 -8.05 3.91 5.58
N VAL A 205 -9.05 3.31 4.94
CA VAL A 205 -9.22 3.34 3.48
C VAL A 205 -10.63 3.83 3.12
N ALA A 206 -10.72 5.01 2.50
CA ALA A 206 -11.96 5.52 1.95
C ALA A 206 -12.21 4.93 0.55
N LEU A 207 -13.41 4.42 0.28
CA LEU A 207 -13.82 3.94 -1.04
C LEU A 207 -14.75 4.98 -1.70
N LEU A 208 -14.40 5.45 -2.89
CA LEU A 208 -15.23 6.37 -3.66
C LEU A 208 -16.00 5.64 -4.76
N ASP A 209 -17.12 6.21 -5.21
CA ASP A 209 -18.02 5.60 -6.19
C ASP A 209 -17.58 5.83 -7.65
N GLY A 210 -16.32 5.53 -7.96
CA GLY A 210 -15.81 5.59 -9.33
C GLY A 210 -15.83 4.22 -10.01
N LYS A 211 -16.26 4.18 -11.29
CA LYS A 211 -16.07 3.00 -12.15
C LYS A 211 -14.73 3.09 -12.90
N PRO A 212 -14.15 1.95 -13.32
CA PRO A 212 -12.91 1.96 -14.11
C PRO A 212 -13.03 2.76 -15.43
N GLU A 213 -14.18 2.67 -16.09
CA GLU A 213 -14.47 3.39 -17.34
C GLU A 213 -14.50 4.91 -17.11
N ASP A 214 -15.13 5.36 -16.02
CA ASP A 214 -15.19 6.77 -15.64
C ASP A 214 -13.77 7.31 -15.40
N LEU A 215 -12.94 6.56 -14.68
CA LEU A 215 -11.54 6.94 -14.43
C LEU A 215 -10.71 7.00 -15.71
N ALA A 216 -10.94 6.08 -16.66
CA ALA A 216 -10.27 6.09 -17.96
C ALA A 216 -10.67 7.33 -18.77
N ARG A 217 -11.97 7.67 -18.83
CA ARG A 217 -12.46 8.89 -19.47
C ARG A 217 -11.89 10.15 -18.83
N ILE A 218 -11.84 10.22 -17.50
CA ILE A 218 -11.22 11.34 -16.76
C ILE A 218 -9.72 11.46 -17.10
N ALA A 219 -8.99 10.34 -17.15
CA ALA A 219 -7.58 10.34 -17.47
C ALA A 219 -7.31 10.80 -18.92
N GLU A 220 -8.12 10.32 -19.86
CA GLU A 220 -8.04 10.71 -21.27
C GLU A 220 -8.39 12.19 -21.46
N TYR A 221 -9.48 12.66 -20.86
CA TYR A 221 -9.87 14.07 -20.87
C TYR A 221 -8.76 14.96 -20.30
N ASN A 222 -8.17 14.60 -19.16
CA ASN A 222 -7.04 15.33 -18.58
C ASN A 222 -5.79 15.31 -19.47
N GLN A 223 -5.54 14.19 -20.16
CA GLN A 223 -4.44 14.12 -21.13
C GLN A 223 -4.68 15.05 -22.31
N LEU A 224 -5.90 15.04 -22.87
CA LEU A 224 -6.30 15.92 -23.98
C LEU A 224 -6.21 17.39 -23.58
N GLN A 225 -6.69 17.76 -22.39
CA GLN A 225 -6.59 19.12 -21.86
C GLN A 225 -5.12 19.56 -21.68
N ARG A 226 -4.22 18.69 -21.20
CA ARG A 226 -2.79 19.01 -21.13
C ARG A 226 -2.19 19.25 -22.50
N ILE A 227 -2.49 18.39 -23.48
CA ILE A 227 -2.00 18.53 -24.86
C ILE A 227 -2.55 19.83 -25.49
N LYS A 228 -3.85 20.11 -25.28
CA LYS A 228 -4.53 21.34 -25.71
C LYS A 228 -3.81 22.57 -25.15
N ASN A 229 -3.60 22.62 -23.83
CA ASN A 229 -2.94 23.74 -23.16
C ASN A 229 -1.49 23.95 -23.65
N VAL A 230 -0.72 22.89 -23.85
CA VAL A 230 0.64 22.99 -24.40
C VAL A 230 0.60 23.55 -25.82
N TYR A 231 -0.30 23.06 -26.67
CA TYR A 231 -0.43 23.51 -28.05
C TYR A 231 -0.89 24.97 -28.14
N GLU A 232 -1.87 25.38 -27.33
CA GLU A 232 -2.29 26.79 -27.27
C GLU A 232 -1.17 27.72 -26.81
N ASN A 233 -0.33 27.28 -25.87
CA ASN A 233 0.86 28.03 -25.48
C ASN A 233 1.89 28.11 -26.61
N GLN A 234 2.07 27.05 -27.40
CA GLN A 234 2.92 27.08 -28.60
C GLN A 234 2.36 28.03 -29.67
N LEU A 235 1.03 28.08 -29.87
CA LEU A 235 0.41 29.03 -30.79
C LEU A 235 0.61 30.48 -30.35
N LYS A 236 0.43 30.78 -29.06
CA LYS A 236 0.71 32.12 -28.49
C LYS A 236 2.18 32.51 -28.66
N PHE A 237 3.09 31.57 -28.43
CA PHE A 237 4.53 31.80 -28.58
C PHE A 237 4.91 32.07 -30.05
N THR A 238 4.48 31.21 -30.98
CA THR A 238 4.78 31.37 -32.41
C THR A 238 4.18 32.65 -32.98
N ALA A 239 2.96 33.01 -32.57
CA ALA A 239 2.32 34.28 -32.90
C ALA A 239 3.17 35.49 -32.46
N ARG A 240 3.74 35.45 -31.25
CA ARG A 240 4.58 36.51 -30.71
C ARG A 240 5.89 36.72 -31.48
N PHE A 241 6.48 35.65 -31.99
CA PHE A 241 7.75 35.69 -32.72
C PHE A 241 7.59 35.61 -34.26
N ASN A 242 6.35 35.75 -34.76
CA ASN A 242 6.05 35.67 -36.20
C ASN A 242 6.59 34.38 -36.86
N MET A 243 6.53 33.26 -36.14
CA MET A 243 6.93 31.94 -36.63
C MET A 243 5.70 31.15 -37.11
N GLN A 244 5.90 30.23 -38.04
CA GLN A 244 4.85 29.32 -38.49
C GLN A 244 4.42 28.39 -37.34
N PRO A 245 3.11 28.14 -37.13
CA PRO A 245 2.66 27.26 -36.07
C PRO A 245 3.12 25.82 -36.34
N PRO A 246 3.53 25.07 -35.29
CA PRO A 246 3.72 23.64 -35.42
C PRO A 246 2.38 22.94 -35.73
N PRO A 247 2.38 21.77 -36.39
CA PRO A 247 1.16 21.00 -36.60
C PRO A 247 0.58 20.52 -35.27
N PRO A 248 -0.76 20.45 -35.12
CA PRO A 248 -1.40 19.95 -33.91
C PRO A 248 -1.09 18.47 -33.72
N HIS A 249 -1.01 18.04 -32.45
CA HIS A 249 -0.88 16.63 -32.13
C HIS A 249 -2.10 15.84 -32.65
N ALA A 250 -1.89 14.64 -33.20
CA ALA A 250 -2.94 13.85 -33.88
C ALA A 250 -4.25 13.72 -33.06
N LYS A 251 -4.12 13.53 -31.75
CA LYS A 251 -5.26 13.43 -30.81
C LYS A 251 -6.15 14.68 -30.74
N ILE A 252 -5.60 15.88 -30.95
CA ILE A 252 -6.36 17.15 -30.90
C ILE A 252 -6.55 17.78 -32.29
N ALA A 253 -6.05 17.17 -33.36
CA ALA A 253 -6.08 17.75 -34.71
C ALA A 253 -7.49 18.07 -35.20
N HIS A 254 -8.49 17.25 -34.84
CA HIS A 254 -9.89 17.48 -35.17
C HIS A 254 -10.48 18.75 -34.52
N LEU A 255 -9.95 19.17 -33.37
CA LEU A 255 -10.37 20.39 -32.65
C LEU A 255 -9.70 21.67 -33.19
N TYR A 256 -8.61 21.52 -33.97
CA TYR A 256 -7.82 22.62 -34.50
C TYR A 256 -7.68 22.52 -36.03
N PRO A 257 -8.78 22.67 -36.79
CA PRO A 257 -8.68 22.84 -38.24
C PRO A 257 -7.88 24.11 -38.61
N PRO A 258 -7.37 24.22 -39.84
CA PRO A 258 -6.50 25.33 -40.27
C PRO A 258 -7.09 26.71 -39.99
N GLU A 259 -8.41 26.85 -40.13
CA GLU A 259 -9.15 28.09 -39.87
C GLU A 259 -9.11 28.50 -38.40
N VAL A 260 -9.30 27.56 -37.48
CA VAL A 260 -9.25 27.79 -36.03
C VAL A 260 -7.83 28.13 -35.57
N ILE A 261 -6.82 27.49 -36.18
CA ILE A 261 -5.41 27.83 -35.91
C ILE A 261 -5.11 29.26 -36.34
N ALA A 262 -5.51 29.65 -37.55
CA ALA A 262 -5.31 31.01 -38.06
C ALA A 262 -6.02 32.05 -37.18
N ALA A 263 -7.28 31.80 -36.80
CA ALA A 263 -8.05 32.68 -35.93
C ALA A 263 -7.40 32.85 -34.54
N LYS A 264 -6.99 31.75 -33.89
CA LYS A 264 -6.31 31.80 -32.58
C LYS A 264 -4.94 32.47 -32.67
N GLN A 265 -4.20 32.29 -33.77
CA GLN A 265 -2.94 33.00 -33.99
C GLN A 265 -3.15 34.50 -34.18
N GLN A 266 -4.15 34.91 -34.96
CA GLN A 266 -4.49 36.32 -35.15
C GLN A 266 -4.87 36.98 -33.81
N ALA A 267 -5.78 36.35 -33.06
CA ALA A 267 -6.19 36.83 -31.73
C ALA A 267 -4.98 36.95 -30.76
N ALA A 268 -4.04 36.00 -30.81
CA ALA A 268 -2.83 36.07 -29.99
C ALA A 268 -1.87 37.20 -30.41
N ARG A 269 -1.82 37.56 -31.70
CA ARG A 269 -1.01 38.69 -32.20
C ARG A 269 -1.61 40.03 -31.81
N GLU A 270 -2.93 40.15 -31.94
CA GLU A 270 -3.70 41.32 -31.50
C GLU A 270 -3.52 41.53 -29.99
N ALA A 271 -3.66 40.48 -29.18
CA ALA A 271 -3.42 40.52 -27.73
C ALA A 271 -1.96 40.86 -27.36
N ALA A 272 -0.99 40.50 -28.20
CA ALA A 272 0.42 40.86 -28.02
C ALA A 272 0.77 42.27 -28.56
N GLY A 273 -0.19 42.98 -29.16
CA GLY A 273 0.01 44.30 -29.77
C GLY A 273 0.90 44.29 -31.02
N ILE A 274 1.04 43.15 -31.69
CA ILE A 274 1.88 43.00 -32.88
C ILE A 274 1.03 43.31 -34.12
N GLY A 275 1.24 44.49 -34.71
CA GLY A 275 0.53 44.96 -35.90
C GLY A 275 -0.39 46.17 -35.69
N ALA A 276 -0.48 46.72 -34.48
CA ALA A 276 -1.25 47.93 -34.19
C ALA A 276 -0.49 49.19 -34.65
N VAL A 277 -1.11 49.96 -35.56
CA VAL A 277 -0.62 51.26 -36.03
C VAL A 277 -1.60 52.36 -35.64
N ASP A 278 -1.10 53.53 -35.25
CA ASP A 278 -1.93 54.70 -34.97
C ASP A 278 -2.49 55.33 -36.26
N GLU A 279 -3.36 56.33 -36.14
CA GLU A 279 -3.96 57.08 -37.28
C GLU A 279 -2.91 57.72 -38.21
N ASN A 280 -1.63 57.77 -37.78
CA ASN A 280 -0.49 58.31 -38.52
C ASN A 280 0.50 57.23 -38.98
N GLY A 281 0.15 55.94 -38.89
CA GLY A 281 0.95 54.82 -39.38
C GLY A 281 2.16 54.44 -38.52
N ARG A 282 2.24 54.87 -37.26
CA ARG A 282 3.33 54.53 -36.34
C ARG A 282 2.97 53.32 -35.47
N PRO A 283 3.92 52.42 -35.18
CA PRO A 283 3.66 51.24 -34.36
C PRO A 283 3.32 51.65 -32.91
N VAL A 284 2.15 51.24 -32.43
CA VAL A 284 1.67 51.51 -31.07
C VAL A 284 2.18 50.42 -30.13
N ALA A 285 2.81 50.81 -29.03
CA ALA A 285 3.21 49.87 -27.99
C ALA A 285 1.96 49.25 -27.34
N ALA A 286 1.96 47.92 -27.19
CA ALA A 286 0.84 47.17 -26.63
C ALA A 286 0.33 47.78 -25.30
N PRO A 287 -0.99 47.99 -25.11
CA PRO A 287 -1.52 48.34 -23.81
C PRO A 287 -1.15 47.23 -22.81
N LYS A 288 -0.61 47.61 -21.63
CA LYS A 288 -0.39 46.65 -20.55
C LYS A 288 -1.73 46.00 -20.21
N PRO A 289 -1.83 44.66 -20.12
CA PRO A 289 -3.08 44.02 -19.77
C PRO A 289 -3.45 44.44 -18.35
N ALA A 290 -4.53 45.20 -18.21
CA ALA A 290 -5.26 45.22 -16.95
C ALA A 290 -5.83 43.81 -16.81
N LEU A 291 -5.40 43.07 -15.78
CA LEU A 291 -6.00 41.80 -15.40
C LEU A 291 -7.42 42.08 -14.89
N ASP A 292 -8.38 42.16 -15.79
CA ASP A 292 -9.77 41.95 -15.41
C ASP A 292 -9.98 40.45 -15.24
N MET A 293 -9.91 40.00 -13.98
CA MET A 293 -9.99 38.59 -13.60
C MET A 293 -11.43 38.03 -13.76
N SER A 294 -12.41 38.87 -14.12
CA SER A 294 -13.83 38.48 -14.23
C SER A 294 -14.20 37.89 -15.60
N GLY A 295 -13.71 38.46 -16.71
CA GLY A 295 -14.13 38.03 -18.07
C GLY A 295 -13.44 36.78 -18.63
N ILE A 296 -12.32 36.32 -18.03
CA ILE A 296 -11.63 35.09 -18.46
C ILE A 296 -12.32 33.84 -17.91
N ALA A 297 -13.06 33.97 -16.80
CA ALA A 297 -13.86 32.88 -16.24
C ALA A 297 -15.10 32.60 -17.09
N ASP A 298 -15.80 33.66 -17.55
CA ASP A 298 -17.06 33.53 -18.29
C ASP A 298 -16.92 33.02 -19.74
N MET A 299 -15.73 33.07 -20.34
CA MET A 299 -15.48 32.53 -21.69
C MET A 299 -14.92 31.10 -21.71
N MET A 300 -14.73 30.48 -20.54
CA MET A 300 -14.39 29.05 -20.41
C MET A 300 -15.54 28.21 -19.87
N GLU A 301 -16.75 28.78 -19.75
CA GLU A 301 -17.99 28.07 -19.46
C GLU A 301 -18.76 27.71 -20.75
N ASP A 302 -18.06 27.19 -21.77
CA ASP A 302 -18.69 26.15 -22.57
C ASP A 302 -18.74 24.92 -21.67
N VAL A 303 -19.91 24.64 -21.11
CA VAL A 303 -20.18 23.39 -20.39
C VAL A 303 -19.93 22.27 -21.40
N ASP A 304 -18.73 21.71 -21.38
CA ASP A 304 -18.32 20.57 -22.21
C ASP A 304 -19.33 19.45 -21.91
N GLU A 305 -20.36 19.27 -22.74
CA GLU A 305 -21.41 18.26 -22.52
C GLU A 305 -20.82 16.83 -22.45
N ASP A 306 -19.60 16.66 -22.98
CA ASP A 306 -18.80 15.44 -22.93
C ASP A 306 -17.87 15.33 -21.70
N ALA A 307 -17.88 16.30 -20.78
CA ALA A 307 -17.08 16.27 -19.57
C ALA A 307 -17.38 14.99 -18.75
N PRO A 308 -16.35 14.21 -18.38
CA PRO A 308 -16.58 12.99 -17.63
C PRO A 308 -17.15 13.29 -16.24
N PRO A 309 -17.93 12.36 -15.66
CA PRO A 309 -18.54 12.56 -14.34
C PRO A 309 -17.47 12.88 -13.30
N THR A 310 -17.70 13.94 -12.52
CA THR A 310 -16.75 14.37 -11.49
C THR A 310 -16.84 13.46 -10.28
N LEU A 311 -15.67 12.99 -9.84
CA LEU A 311 -15.55 12.09 -8.71
C LEU A 311 -15.66 12.91 -7.42
N LYS A 312 -16.80 12.81 -6.73
CA LYS A 312 -17.05 13.59 -5.52
C LYS A 312 -16.22 13.06 -4.36
N LEU A 313 -15.36 13.91 -3.81
CA LEU A 313 -14.65 13.63 -2.57
C LEU A 313 -15.63 13.85 -1.41
N GLY A 314 -15.90 12.79 -0.64
CA GLY A 314 -16.73 12.86 0.57
C GLY A 314 -15.89 12.98 1.85
N ASP A 315 -16.52 13.24 2.99
CA ASP A 315 -15.84 13.43 4.29
C ASP A 315 -14.96 12.24 4.69
N ALA A 316 -15.36 11.01 4.31
CA ALA A 316 -14.58 9.80 4.56
C ALA A 316 -13.17 9.89 3.93
N SER A 317 -13.04 10.50 2.73
CA SER A 317 -11.76 10.68 2.05
C SER A 317 -10.86 11.73 2.70
N ALA A 318 -11.43 12.68 3.46
CA ALA A 318 -10.65 13.63 4.23
C ALA A 318 -10.07 13.01 5.51
N ALA A 319 -10.72 11.97 6.05
CA ALA A 319 -10.31 11.30 7.28
C ALA A 319 -9.35 10.12 7.05
N ALA A 320 -9.48 9.42 5.91
CA ALA A 320 -8.68 8.24 5.61
C ALA A 320 -7.32 8.58 4.97
N PRO A 321 -6.20 7.99 5.44
CA PRO A 321 -4.89 8.19 4.81
C PRO A 321 -4.83 7.63 3.37
N PHE A 322 -5.61 6.59 3.07
CA PHE A 322 -5.75 6.06 1.72
C PHE A 322 -7.15 6.34 1.18
N THR A 323 -7.22 6.83 -0.06
CA THR A 323 -8.48 7.02 -0.78
C THR A 323 -8.44 6.23 -2.09
N SER A 324 -9.26 5.19 -2.17
CA SER A 324 -9.50 4.44 -3.39
C SER A 324 -10.52 5.19 -4.24
N LYS A 325 -10.12 5.59 -5.45
CA LYS A 325 -11.04 6.19 -6.43
C LYS A 325 -12.08 5.19 -6.95
N LEU A 326 -11.79 3.89 -6.85
CA LEU A 326 -12.70 2.81 -7.20
C LEU A 326 -13.45 2.34 -5.96
N SER A 327 -14.68 1.87 -6.17
CA SER A 327 -15.52 1.35 -5.09
C SER A 327 -15.27 -0.13 -4.79
N THR A 328 -14.30 -0.76 -5.47
CA THR A 328 -13.96 -2.18 -5.31
C THR A 328 -13.20 -2.47 -4.01
N PRO A 329 -13.57 -3.51 -3.25
CA PRO A 329 -12.81 -3.94 -2.07
C PRO A 329 -11.45 -4.56 -2.44
N MET A 330 -11.20 -4.84 -3.73
CA MET A 330 -9.90 -5.35 -4.19
C MET A 330 -8.76 -4.35 -3.94
N SER A 331 -9.07 -3.06 -3.81
CA SER A 331 -8.12 -2.03 -3.38
C SER A 331 -7.46 -2.37 -2.03
N ILE A 332 -8.18 -3.03 -1.12
CA ILE A 332 -7.64 -3.44 0.19
C ILE A 332 -6.60 -4.55 0.03
N VAL A 333 -6.88 -5.54 -0.82
CA VAL A 333 -5.94 -6.62 -1.16
C VAL A 333 -4.66 -6.03 -1.77
N ASN A 334 -4.81 -5.07 -2.68
CA ASN A 334 -3.67 -4.40 -3.32
C ASN A 334 -2.83 -3.59 -2.31
N ILE A 335 -3.46 -2.87 -1.39
CA ILE A 335 -2.77 -2.11 -0.32
C ILE A 335 -1.98 -3.09 0.57
N ILE A 336 -2.59 -4.19 1.01
CA ILE A 336 -1.92 -5.19 1.86
C ILE A 336 -0.75 -5.83 1.12
N ARG A 337 -0.94 -6.20 -0.15
CA ARG A 337 0.08 -6.79 -1.01
C ARG A 337 1.30 -5.86 -1.15
N GLN A 338 1.06 -4.59 -1.49
CA GLN A 338 2.11 -3.57 -1.57
C GLN A 338 2.77 -3.34 -0.21
N GLY A 339 1.98 -3.25 0.87
CA GLY A 339 2.51 -3.09 2.23
C GLY A 339 3.45 -4.21 2.65
N ARG A 340 3.11 -5.48 2.35
CA ARG A 340 4.00 -6.62 2.63
C ARG A 340 5.29 -6.57 1.81
N CYS A 341 5.19 -6.25 0.52
CA CYS A 341 6.35 -6.11 -0.36
C CYS A 341 7.31 -5.02 0.13
N THR A 342 6.77 -3.83 0.43
CA THR A 342 7.54 -2.70 0.95
C THR A 342 8.19 -3.02 2.28
N LEU A 343 7.46 -3.62 3.23
CA LEU A 343 8.01 -3.98 4.54
C LEU A 343 9.18 -4.96 4.40
N VAL A 344 9.06 -5.97 3.54
CA VAL A 344 10.14 -6.92 3.26
C VAL A 344 11.35 -6.21 2.64
N ALA A 345 11.14 -5.35 1.64
CA ALA A 345 12.21 -4.60 1.00
C ALA A 345 12.93 -3.67 1.99
N THR A 346 12.20 -2.98 2.86
CA THR A 346 12.74 -2.11 3.91
C THR A 346 13.58 -2.90 4.92
N MET A 347 13.07 -4.05 5.41
CA MET A 347 13.81 -4.90 6.35
C MET A 347 15.13 -5.41 5.75
N GLN A 348 15.12 -5.79 4.48
CA GLN A 348 16.32 -6.22 3.76
C GLN A 348 17.31 -5.07 3.58
N MET A 349 16.82 -3.91 3.16
CA MET A 349 17.64 -2.72 2.97
C MET A 349 18.36 -2.36 4.27
N TYR A 350 17.67 -2.40 5.42
CA TYR A 350 18.33 -2.15 6.69
C TYR A 350 19.35 -3.22 7.07
N LYS A 351 19.06 -4.50 6.83
CA LYS A 351 19.99 -5.59 7.10
C LYS A 351 21.29 -5.45 6.29
N ILE A 352 21.13 -5.16 5.00
CA ILE A 352 22.25 -4.91 4.07
C ILE A 352 23.04 -3.68 4.50
N LEU A 353 22.36 -2.58 4.86
CA LEU A 353 23.01 -1.36 5.30
C LEU A 353 23.79 -1.57 6.59
N ALA A 354 23.26 -2.32 7.56
CA ALA A 354 23.93 -2.65 8.81
C ALA A 354 25.20 -3.46 8.57
N LEU A 355 25.13 -4.50 7.73
CA LEU A 355 26.30 -5.32 7.36
C LEU A 355 27.38 -4.48 6.66
N ASN A 356 27.00 -3.70 5.65
CA ASN A 356 27.94 -2.85 4.92
C ASN A 356 28.58 -1.80 5.84
N CYS A 357 27.81 -1.23 6.76
CA CYS A 357 28.32 -0.27 7.74
C CYS A 357 29.37 -0.92 8.65
N LEU A 358 29.10 -2.11 9.19
CA LEU A 358 30.02 -2.82 10.07
C LEU A 358 31.31 -3.24 9.33
N ILE A 359 31.20 -3.76 8.12
CA ILE A 359 32.36 -4.12 7.28
C ILE A 359 33.20 -2.88 6.96
N THR A 360 32.56 -1.79 6.55
CA THR A 360 33.24 -0.53 6.22
C THR A 360 33.89 0.10 7.46
N ALA A 361 33.23 0.05 8.61
CA ALA A 361 33.76 0.56 9.86
C ALA A 361 35.04 -0.18 10.26
N TYR A 362 35.07 -1.51 10.14
CA TYR A 362 36.29 -2.29 10.36
C TYR A 362 37.39 -1.93 9.37
N SER A 363 37.05 -1.80 8.08
CA SER A 363 38.02 -1.41 7.05
C SER A 363 38.64 -0.03 7.32
N LEU A 364 37.83 0.96 7.70
CA LEU A 364 38.31 2.32 7.95
C LEU A 364 39.02 2.48 9.29
N SER A 365 38.76 1.62 10.28
CA SER A 365 39.36 1.73 11.61
C SER A 365 40.61 0.87 11.76
N VAL A 366 40.57 -0.40 11.36
CA VAL A 366 41.67 -1.35 11.58
C VAL A 366 42.58 -1.41 10.36
N LEU A 367 42.01 -1.66 9.17
CA LEU A 367 42.80 -1.82 7.95
C LEU A 367 43.48 -0.50 7.53
N TYR A 368 42.87 0.64 7.83
CA TYR A 368 43.51 1.94 7.63
C TYR A 368 44.79 2.12 8.46
N LEU A 369 44.80 1.63 9.72
CA LEU A 369 46.01 1.66 10.56
C LEU A 369 47.12 0.74 10.05
N ASP A 370 46.77 -0.25 9.22
CA ASP A 370 47.72 -1.10 8.49
C ASP A 370 48.23 -0.45 7.18
N GLY A 371 47.86 0.80 6.90
CA GLY A 371 48.27 1.53 5.69
C GLY A 371 47.50 1.12 4.43
N ILE A 372 46.38 0.41 4.56
CA ILE A 372 45.55 0.02 3.42
C ILE A 372 44.78 1.24 2.91
N LYS A 373 44.92 1.50 1.61
CA LYS A 373 44.20 2.56 0.89
C LYS A 373 43.61 1.97 -0.38
N SER A 374 42.47 2.50 -0.80
CA SER A 374 41.82 2.12 -2.06
C SER A 374 42.10 3.16 -3.14
N SER A 375 42.15 2.71 -4.39
CA SER A 375 42.22 3.60 -5.56
C SER A 375 40.91 4.35 -5.80
N ASP A 376 40.98 5.55 -6.39
CA ASP A 376 39.81 6.31 -6.84
C ASP A 376 38.95 5.51 -7.83
N THR A 377 39.59 4.73 -8.72
CA THR A 377 38.88 3.85 -9.67
C THR A 377 38.13 2.74 -8.94
N GLN A 378 38.78 2.12 -7.96
CA GLN A 378 38.19 1.04 -7.14
C GLN A 378 36.98 1.53 -6.34
N VAL A 379 37.10 2.70 -5.71
CA VAL A 379 36.01 3.33 -4.94
C VAL A 379 34.87 3.78 -5.85
N THR A 380 35.18 4.28 -7.05
CA THR A 380 34.17 4.70 -8.03
C THR A 380 33.35 3.50 -8.55
N ILE A 381 34.02 2.41 -8.92
CA ILE A 381 33.37 1.17 -9.39
C ILE A 381 32.45 0.61 -8.30
N THR A 382 32.96 0.48 -7.07
CA THR A 382 32.17 0.00 -5.93
C THR A 382 31.01 0.93 -5.61
N GLY A 383 31.22 2.25 -5.57
CA GLY A 383 30.19 3.24 -5.27
C GLY A 383 29.04 3.24 -6.28
N ILE A 384 29.35 3.29 -7.58
CA ILE A 384 28.33 3.23 -8.65
C ILE A 384 27.54 1.93 -8.56
N LEU A 385 28.24 0.82 -8.33
CA LEU A 385 27.59 -0.46 -8.22
C LEU A 385 26.60 -0.50 -7.05
N MET A 386 27.04 -0.09 -5.87
CA MET A 386 26.21 -0.06 -4.66
C MET A 386 24.95 0.75 -4.91
N ALA A 387 25.09 1.92 -5.55
CA ALA A 387 23.96 2.78 -5.90
C ALA A 387 22.95 2.07 -6.83
N VAL A 388 23.43 1.38 -7.88
CA VAL A 388 22.57 0.62 -8.80
C VAL A 388 21.86 -0.52 -8.07
N CYS A 389 22.58 -1.30 -7.24
CA CYS A 389 22.00 -2.41 -6.48
C CYS A 389 20.90 -1.94 -5.52
N PHE A 390 21.12 -0.85 -4.78
CA PHE A 390 20.11 -0.27 -3.90
C PHE A 390 18.89 0.26 -4.67
N MET A 391 19.10 0.88 -5.84
CA MET A 391 18.00 1.30 -6.71
C MET A 391 17.18 0.11 -7.23
N CYS A 392 17.82 -1.02 -7.53
CA CYS A 392 17.10 -2.23 -7.96
C CYS A 392 16.32 -2.90 -6.82
N ILE A 393 16.79 -2.82 -5.57
CA ILE A 393 16.06 -3.36 -4.41
C ILE A 393 14.79 -2.56 -4.11
N SER A 394 14.82 -1.24 -4.28
CA SER A 394 13.67 -0.37 -4.04
C SER A 394 12.58 -0.56 -5.10
N LYS A 395 12.93 -1.00 -6.31
CA LYS A 395 11.98 -1.46 -7.34
C LYS A 395 11.49 -2.89 -7.03
N ALA A 396 10.70 -3.01 -5.98
CA ALA A 396 10.13 -4.28 -5.53
C ALA A 396 8.76 -4.54 -6.15
N THR A 397 8.62 -5.60 -6.94
CA THR A 397 7.32 -6.00 -7.50
C THR A 397 6.65 -7.05 -6.60
N PRO A 398 5.46 -6.78 -6.05
CA PRO A 398 4.75 -7.79 -5.26
C PRO A 398 4.17 -8.92 -6.12
N LEU A 399 3.97 -10.08 -5.49
CA LEU A 399 3.25 -11.20 -6.12
C LEU A 399 1.73 -11.00 -6.07
N GLU A 400 1.01 -11.51 -7.07
CA GLU A 400 -0.45 -11.38 -7.15
C GLU A 400 -1.18 -12.12 -6.02
N HIS A 401 -0.67 -13.27 -5.58
CA HIS A 401 -1.28 -14.04 -4.50
C HIS A 401 -0.79 -13.58 -3.13
N LEU A 402 -1.71 -13.49 -2.17
CA LEU A 402 -1.38 -13.22 -0.78
C LEU A 402 -1.06 -14.54 -0.04
N SER A 403 0.13 -14.60 0.54
CA SER A 403 0.57 -15.75 1.35
C SER A 403 -0.06 -15.75 2.75
N LYS A 404 -0.01 -16.90 3.44
CA LYS A 404 -0.41 -17.00 4.85
C LYS A 404 0.64 -16.47 5.82
N GLU A 405 1.90 -16.46 5.38
CA GLU A 405 3.03 -15.96 6.15
C GLU A 405 2.96 -14.43 6.29
N ARG A 406 3.46 -13.91 7.41
CA ARG A 406 3.56 -12.46 7.65
C ARG A 406 5.02 -12.04 7.66
N PRO A 407 5.39 -10.91 7.03
CA PRO A 407 6.75 -10.39 7.13
C PRO A 407 7.17 -10.11 8.58
N GLN A 408 8.48 -10.06 8.82
CA GLN A 408 9.01 -9.66 10.13
C GLN A 408 8.59 -8.22 10.45
N PRO A 409 8.01 -7.95 11.63
CA PRO A 409 7.45 -6.63 11.94
C PRO A 409 8.53 -5.60 12.29
N ASN A 410 9.62 -6.05 12.95
CA ASN A 410 10.65 -5.17 13.50
C ASN A 410 12.05 -5.66 13.10
N ILE A 411 12.96 -4.71 12.90
CA ILE A 411 14.39 -5.00 12.65
C ILE A 411 15.09 -5.56 13.90
N PHE A 412 14.72 -5.07 15.08
CA PHE A 412 15.25 -5.54 16.36
C PHE A 412 14.53 -6.80 16.82
N ASN A 413 14.68 -7.87 16.04
CA ASN A 413 14.27 -9.20 16.44
C ASN A 413 15.50 -10.11 16.56
N PHE A 414 15.38 -11.15 17.38
CA PHE A 414 16.49 -12.06 17.68
C PHE A 414 17.11 -12.68 16.42
N TYR A 415 16.26 -13.08 15.47
CA TYR A 415 16.69 -13.65 14.18
C TYR A 415 17.56 -12.67 13.37
N ILE A 416 17.12 -11.43 13.15
CA ILE A 416 17.83 -10.45 12.32
C ILE A 416 19.14 -10.04 12.99
N ILE A 417 19.14 -9.79 14.31
CA ILE A 417 20.36 -9.41 15.04
C ILE A 417 21.39 -10.54 14.99
N LEU A 418 20.98 -11.78 15.30
CA LEU A 418 21.87 -12.94 15.27
C LEU A 418 22.45 -13.15 13.87
N SER A 419 21.61 -13.03 12.84
CA SER A 419 22.05 -13.15 11.46
C SER A 419 23.05 -12.06 11.05
N VAL A 420 22.79 -10.78 11.36
CA VAL A 420 23.70 -9.67 11.03
C VAL A 420 25.04 -9.83 11.75
N LEU A 421 25.02 -10.12 13.05
CA LEU A 421 26.25 -10.27 13.84
C LEU A 421 27.05 -11.50 13.41
N GLY A 422 26.38 -12.62 13.11
CA GLY A 422 27.06 -13.83 12.67
C GLY A 422 27.62 -13.69 11.25
N GLN A 423 26.90 -13.06 10.31
CA GLN A 423 27.44 -12.77 8.97
C GLN A 423 28.63 -11.81 9.08
N PHE A 424 28.53 -10.77 9.91
CA PHE A 424 29.65 -9.87 10.19
C PHE A 424 30.86 -10.62 10.75
N ALA A 425 30.68 -11.57 11.67
CA ALA A 425 31.78 -12.37 12.21
C ALA A 425 32.48 -13.21 11.13
N ILE A 426 31.73 -13.78 10.18
CA ILE A 426 32.27 -14.53 9.04
C ILE A 426 33.07 -13.58 8.12
N HIS A 427 32.51 -12.42 7.78
CA HIS A 427 33.19 -11.41 6.96
C HIS A 427 34.49 -10.92 7.62
N ILE A 428 34.46 -10.62 8.91
CA ILE A 428 35.65 -10.19 9.65
C ILE A 428 36.70 -11.30 9.71
N PHE A 429 36.30 -12.54 9.95
CA PHE A 429 37.21 -13.67 9.93
C PHE A 429 37.92 -13.79 8.58
N SER A 430 37.16 -13.71 7.48
CA SER A 430 37.68 -13.76 6.12
C SER A 430 38.66 -12.62 5.82
N LEU A 431 38.34 -11.39 6.26
CA LEU A 431 39.24 -10.23 6.15
C LEU A 431 40.53 -10.42 6.96
N ILE A 432 40.44 -10.83 8.24
CA ILE A 432 41.61 -11.05 9.09
C ILE A 432 42.51 -12.13 8.50
N TYR A 433 41.92 -13.24 8.03
CA TYR A 433 42.67 -14.34 7.43
C TYR A 433 43.47 -13.87 6.21
N ILE A 434 42.82 -13.20 5.25
CA ILE A 434 43.52 -12.78 4.03
C ILE A 434 44.53 -11.66 4.29
N THR A 435 44.26 -10.74 5.22
CA THR A 435 45.22 -9.72 5.65
C THR A 435 46.47 -10.36 6.24
N ARG A 436 46.32 -11.39 7.08
CA ARG A 436 47.45 -12.10 7.67
C ARG A 436 48.27 -12.83 6.61
N GLU A 437 47.62 -13.53 5.68
CA GLU A 437 48.31 -14.21 4.58
C GLU A 437 49.06 -13.23 3.66
N ALA A 438 48.46 -12.08 3.35
CA ALA A 438 49.11 -11.06 2.53
C ALA A 438 50.35 -10.45 3.24
N LYS A 439 50.24 -10.16 4.55
CA LYS A 439 51.36 -9.66 5.37
C LYS A 439 52.50 -10.68 5.53
N LEU A 440 52.21 -11.99 5.44
CA LEU A 440 53.23 -13.03 5.43
C LEU A 440 54.01 -13.08 4.10
N ILE A 441 53.49 -12.48 3.03
CA ILE A 441 54.17 -12.44 1.72
C ILE A 441 54.90 -11.10 1.57
N GLU A 442 54.21 -9.98 1.83
CA GLU A 442 54.78 -8.64 1.89
C GLU A 442 55.44 -8.40 3.27
N HIS A 443 56.63 -8.97 3.50
CA HIS A 443 57.42 -8.65 4.69
C HIS A 443 57.89 -7.17 4.65
N ASP A 444 57.99 -6.52 5.81
CA ASP A 444 58.60 -5.19 6.02
C ASP A 444 57.96 -3.98 5.33
N ARG A 445 56.63 -3.84 5.40
CA ARG A 445 55.99 -2.57 5.03
C ARG A 445 56.07 -1.56 6.19
N VAL A 446 56.90 -0.51 6.04
CA VAL A 446 56.84 0.66 6.92
C VAL A 446 55.52 1.36 6.67
N VAL A 447 54.64 1.38 7.68
CA VAL A 447 53.32 2.01 7.57
C VAL A 447 53.48 3.52 7.61
N ASP A 448 53.22 4.17 6.47
CA ASP A 448 53.11 5.62 6.35
C ASP A 448 51.67 5.98 6.00
N LEU A 449 50.96 6.58 6.97
CA LEU A 449 49.56 6.96 6.82
C LEU A 449 49.36 8.20 5.93
N GLU A 450 50.41 8.99 5.68
CA GLU A 450 50.34 10.18 4.82
C GLU A 450 50.60 9.84 3.34
N LYS A 451 51.22 8.69 3.07
CA LYS A 451 51.54 8.24 1.70
C LYS A 451 50.30 8.05 0.82
N THR A 452 50.35 8.50 -0.44
CA THR A 452 49.26 8.28 -1.41
C THR A 452 49.07 6.80 -1.75
N PHE A 453 47.91 6.45 -2.32
CA PHE A 453 47.62 5.08 -2.76
C PHE A 453 48.73 4.53 -3.67
N GLU A 454 49.18 3.30 -3.38
CA GLU A 454 50.06 2.53 -4.24
C GLU A 454 49.51 1.11 -4.41
N PRO A 455 49.56 0.54 -5.63
CA PRO A 455 49.19 -0.86 -5.85
C PRO A 455 50.04 -1.79 -4.99
N GLY A 456 49.38 -2.70 -4.27
CA GLY A 456 50.04 -3.69 -3.42
C GLY A 456 49.20 -4.96 -3.34
N LEU A 457 49.82 -6.07 -2.93
CA LEU A 457 49.17 -7.36 -2.74
C LEU A 457 48.02 -7.23 -1.74
N LEU A 458 48.30 -6.58 -0.60
CA LEU A 458 47.33 -6.37 0.47
C LEU A 458 46.14 -5.52 0.01
N ASN A 459 46.39 -4.41 -0.71
CA ASN A 459 45.33 -3.53 -1.23
C ASN A 459 44.44 -4.27 -2.24
N SER A 460 45.05 -5.05 -3.13
CA SER A 460 44.36 -5.81 -4.18
C SER A 460 43.49 -6.92 -3.58
N ALA A 461 44.02 -7.67 -2.61
CA ALA A 461 43.29 -8.75 -1.94
C ALA A 461 42.10 -8.22 -1.12
N ILE A 462 42.31 -7.11 -0.39
CA ILE A 462 41.25 -6.49 0.42
C ILE A 462 40.16 -5.89 -0.46
N TYR A 463 40.51 -5.29 -1.59
CA TYR A 463 39.52 -4.82 -2.56
C TYR A 463 38.64 -5.96 -3.09
N LEU A 464 39.26 -7.05 -3.59
CA LEU A 464 38.54 -8.18 -4.19
C LEU A 464 37.64 -8.90 -3.18
N ILE A 465 38.14 -9.16 -1.97
CA ILE A 465 37.34 -9.81 -0.94
C ILE A 465 36.20 -8.89 -0.46
N SER A 466 36.44 -7.58 -0.32
CA SER A 466 35.40 -6.62 0.06
C SER A 466 34.33 -6.49 -1.02
N LEU A 467 34.71 -6.50 -2.29
CA LEU A 467 33.77 -6.51 -3.42
C LEU A 467 32.92 -7.78 -3.41
N SER A 468 33.53 -8.94 -3.14
CA SER A 468 32.81 -10.20 -2.98
C SER A 468 31.84 -10.17 -1.78
N MET A 469 32.25 -9.61 -0.64
CA MET A 469 31.39 -9.46 0.55
C MET A 469 30.19 -8.55 0.29
N GLN A 470 30.35 -7.47 -0.48
CA GLN A 470 29.24 -6.61 -0.88
C GLN A 470 28.22 -7.39 -1.73
N VAL A 471 28.68 -8.14 -2.73
CA VAL A 471 27.81 -9.00 -3.56
C VAL A 471 27.12 -10.07 -2.71
N SER A 472 27.88 -10.72 -1.82
CA SER A 472 27.40 -11.73 -0.86
C SER A 472 26.27 -11.17 0.01
N THR A 473 26.49 -9.98 0.59
CA THR A 473 25.52 -9.28 1.44
C THR A 473 24.21 -9.03 0.72
N PHE A 474 24.23 -8.61 -0.55
CA PHE A 474 23.00 -8.45 -1.34
C PHE A 474 22.35 -9.78 -1.68
N ALA A 475 23.11 -10.74 -2.21
CA ALA A 475 22.58 -11.99 -2.71
C ALA A 475 21.95 -12.85 -1.61
N ILE A 476 22.57 -12.91 -0.44
CA ILE A 476 22.13 -13.75 0.69
C ILE A 476 20.94 -13.12 1.41
N ASN A 477 20.97 -11.81 1.61
CA ASN A 477 19.95 -11.12 2.39
C ASN A 477 18.71 -10.71 1.58
N TYR A 478 18.74 -10.87 0.25
CA TYR A 478 17.57 -10.71 -0.60
C TYR A 478 16.55 -11.83 -0.33
N LYS A 479 15.36 -11.47 0.15
CA LYS A 479 14.20 -12.36 0.21
C LYS A 479 13.16 -11.97 -0.84
N GLY A 480 12.73 -12.95 -1.63
CA GLY A 480 11.69 -12.80 -2.64
C GLY A 480 10.36 -13.37 -2.16
N HIS A 481 10.05 -14.58 -2.64
CA HIS A 481 8.87 -15.33 -2.22
C HIS A 481 8.83 -15.51 -0.69
N PRO A 482 7.61 -15.52 -0.11
CA PRO A 482 6.31 -15.49 -0.77
C PRO A 482 5.69 -14.09 -0.94
N PHE A 483 6.48 -13.02 -0.78
CA PHE A 483 5.95 -11.64 -0.74
C PHE A 483 6.20 -10.83 -2.01
N ARG A 484 7.31 -11.10 -2.68
CA ARG A 484 7.73 -10.41 -3.91
C ARG A 484 8.49 -11.36 -4.84
N GLU A 485 8.84 -10.87 -6.02
CA GLU A 485 9.64 -11.61 -7.00
C GLU A 485 10.95 -12.15 -6.39
N SER A 486 11.41 -13.30 -6.87
CA SER A 486 12.70 -13.87 -6.49
C SER A 486 13.86 -13.06 -7.05
N LEU A 487 15.07 -13.28 -6.50
CA LEU A 487 16.27 -12.61 -7.00
C LEU A 487 16.47 -12.84 -8.51
N LYS A 488 16.16 -14.05 -9.00
CA LYS A 488 16.31 -14.41 -10.43
C LYS A 488 15.28 -13.73 -11.33
N GLU A 489 14.09 -13.45 -10.79
CA GLU A 489 13.02 -12.73 -11.51
C GLU A 489 13.33 -11.23 -11.59
N ASN A 490 14.00 -10.66 -10.58
CA ASN A 490 14.55 -9.32 -10.67
C ASN A 490 15.79 -9.28 -11.57
N THR A 491 15.56 -9.23 -12.88
CA THR A 491 16.62 -9.36 -13.89
C THR A 491 17.71 -8.29 -13.77
N TYR A 492 17.36 -7.09 -13.32
CA TYR A 492 18.30 -5.99 -13.17
C TYR A 492 19.28 -6.24 -12.02
N LEU A 493 18.76 -6.57 -10.83
CA LEU A 493 19.61 -6.88 -9.68
C LEU A 493 20.41 -8.16 -9.91
N TYR A 494 19.79 -9.20 -10.47
CA TYR A 494 20.48 -10.46 -10.73
C TYR A 494 21.66 -10.30 -11.69
N ARG A 495 21.44 -9.65 -12.84
CA ARG A 495 22.51 -9.39 -13.81
C ARG A 495 23.58 -8.46 -13.25
N GLY A 496 23.19 -7.46 -12.44
CA GLY A 496 24.14 -6.59 -11.74
C GLY A 496 25.04 -7.35 -10.78
N LEU A 497 24.47 -8.18 -9.90
CA LEU A 497 25.23 -8.99 -8.94
C LEU A 497 26.12 -10.02 -9.64
N LEU A 498 25.64 -10.65 -10.73
CA LEU A 498 26.46 -11.57 -11.52
C LEU A 498 27.63 -10.86 -12.21
N ALA A 499 27.41 -9.67 -12.77
CA ALA A 499 28.48 -8.91 -13.43
C ALA A 499 29.60 -8.58 -12.44
N VAL A 500 29.24 -8.18 -11.22
CA VAL A 500 30.22 -7.81 -10.18
C VAL A 500 30.88 -9.01 -9.56
N GLY A 501 30.12 -10.05 -9.24
CA GLY A 501 30.68 -11.31 -8.79
C GLY A 501 31.67 -11.84 -9.82
N GLY A 502 31.33 -11.71 -11.12
CA GLY A 502 32.22 -11.98 -12.23
C GLY A 502 33.49 -11.13 -12.21
N VAL A 503 33.41 -9.81 -11.99
CA VAL A 503 34.58 -8.92 -11.82
C VAL A 503 35.46 -9.36 -10.64
N ALA A 504 34.86 -9.69 -9.49
CA ALA A 504 35.61 -10.14 -8.32
C ALA A 504 36.34 -11.46 -8.56
N VAL A 505 35.66 -12.44 -9.20
CA VAL A 505 36.24 -13.76 -9.52
C VAL A 505 37.28 -13.65 -10.64
N ALA A 506 37.01 -12.87 -11.70
CA ALA A 506 37.97 -12.62 -12.78
C ALA A 506 39.23 -11.92 -12.25
N GLY A 507 39.04 -10.99 -11.32
CA GLY A 507 40.12 -10.32 -10.59
C GLY A 507 40.97 -11.30 -9.78
N ALA A 508 40.32 -12.15 -8.97
CA ALA A 508 41.00 -13.12 -8.10
C ALA A 508 41.69 -14.27 -8.86
N THR A 509 41.16 -14.66 -10.02
CA THR A 509 41.72 -15.72 -10.88
C THR A 509 42.74 -15.20 -11.90
N GLU A 510 42.87 -13.88 -12.05
CA GLU A 510 43.69 -13.24 -13.09
C GLU A 510 43.32 -13.67 -14.52
N PHE A 511 42.05 -14.02 -14.74
CA PHE A 511 41.57 -14.49 -16.05
C PHE A 511 41.76 -13.43 -17.16
N MET A 512 41.71 -12.13 -16.79
CA MET A 512 41.95 -11.00 -17.68
C MET A 512 43.02 -10.05 -17.09
N PRO A 513 44.31 -10.28 -17.37
CA PRO A 513 45.40 -9.48 -16.81
C PRO A 513 45.31 -7.98 -17.13
N GLU A 514 44.92 -7.62 -18.36
CA GLU A 514 44.74 -6.23 -18.80
C GLU A 514 43.69 -5.48 -17.96
N PHE A 515 42.62 -6.18 -17.58
CA PHE A 515 41.57 -5.62 -16.74
C PHE A 515 42.02 -5.45 -15.29
N ASN A 516 42.83 -6.38 -14.79
CA ASN A 516 43.43 -6.28 -13.47
C ASN A 516 44.37 -5.07 -13.36
N GLU A 517 45.16 -4.81 -14.40
CA GLU A 517 46.03 -3.63 -14.47
C GLU A 517 45.21 -2.33 -14.48
N TYR A 518 44.09 -2.29 -15.22
CA TYR A 518 43.18 -1.14 -15.24
C TYR A 518 42.59 -0.81 -13.85
N ILE A 519 42.26 -1.84 -13.06
CA ILE A 519 41.75 -1.69 -11.69
C ILE A 519 42.88 -1.53 -10.65
N GLN A 520 44.14 -1.48 -11.11
CA GLN A 520 45.33 -1.33 -10.29
C GLN A 520 45.51 -2.50 -9.30
N LEU A 521 45.22 -3.72 -9.76
CA LEU A 521 45.49 -4.97 -9.04
C LEU A 521 46.89 -5.48 -9.35
N VAL A 522 47.59 -5.94 -8.33
CA VAL A 522 48.94 -6.51 -8.43
C VAL A 522 48.86 -8.01 -8.72
N PRO A 523 49.79 -8.58 -9.53
CA PRO A 523 49.83 -10.00 -9.77
C PRO A 523 50.01 -10.81 -8.48
N PHE A 524 49.23 -11.88 -8.35
CA PHE A 524 49.17 -12.72 -7.16
C PHE A 524 50.04 -13.99 -7.31
N PRO A 525 50.78 -14.40 -6.26
CA PRO A 525 51.40 -15.73 -6.21
C PRO A 525 50.34 -16.84 -6.32
N GLU A 526 50.64 -17.95 -7.00
CA GLU A 526 49.69 -19.06 -7.20
C GLU A 526 49.09 -19.59 -5.89
N ASP A 527 49.91 -19.79 -4.86
CA ASP A 527 49.43 -20.24 -3.55
C ASP A 527 48.48 -19.23 -2.89
N PHE A 528 48.72 -17.93 -3.10
CA PHE A 528 47.87 -16.87 -2.58
C PHE A 528 46.54 -16.78 -3.34
N LYS A 529 46.54 -16.98 -4.66
CA LYS A 529 45.32 -17.02 -5.48
C LYS A 529 44.35 -18.09 -5.02
N VAL A 530 44.85 -19.31 -4.79
CA VAL A 530 44.02 -20.42 -4.29
C VAL A 530 43.43 -20.10 -2.92
N LYS A 531 44.23 -19.50 -2.02
CA LYS A 531 43.75 -19.07 -0.70
C LYS A 531 42.71 -17.95 -0.78
N LEU A 532 42.90 -16.97 -1.67
CA LEU A 532 41.97 -15.86 -1.88
C LEU A 532 40.62 -16.36 -2.40
N ILE A 533 40.62 -17.20 -3.44
CA ILE A 533 39.39 -17.78 -3.99
C ILE A 533 38.71 -18.68 -2.96
N GLY A 534 39.49 -19.48 -2.23
CA GLY A 534 38.99 -20.35 -1.16
C GLY A 534 38.29 -19.57 -0.05
N ILE A 535 38.88 -18.46 0.42
CA ILE A 535 38.27 -17.64 1.47
C ILE A 535 37.06 -16.85 0.95
N MET A 536 37.06 -16.38 -0.30
CA MET A 536 35.87 -15.75 -0.91
C MET A 536 34.69 -16.73 -0.99
N ALA A 537 34.95 -17.99 -1.35
CA ALA A 537 33.94 -19.04 -1.38
C ALA A 537 33.45 -19.38 0.05
N PHE A 538 34.36 -19.53 1.01
CA PHE A 538 34.03 -19.75 2.42
C PHE A 538 33.14 -18.63 2.97
N ASP A 539 33.48 -17.38 2.69
CA ASP A 539 32.73 -16.20 3.11
C ASP A 539 31.28 -16.26 2.62
N TYR A 540 31.10 -16.47 1.31
CA TYR A 540 29.78 -16.55 0.70
C TYR A 540 28.95 -17.72 1.22
N PHE A 541 29.49 -18.94 1.17
CA PHE A 541 28.73 -20.13 1.57
C PHE A 541 28.52 -20.21 3.08
N GLY A 542 29.47 -19.72 3.88
CA GLY A 542 29.35 -19.63 5.33
C GLY A 542 28.24 -18.65 5.74
N ALA A 543 28.26 -17.43 5.19
CA ALA A 543 27.22 -16.42 5.45
C ALA A 543 25.85 -16.90 4.96
N TRP A 544 25.78 -17.60 3.83
CA TRP A 544 24.55 -18.16 3.27
C TRP A 544 23.96 -19.26 4.15
N ALA A 545 24.79 -20.22 4.58
CA ALA A 545 24.37 -21.29 5.47
C ALA A 545 23.88 -20.75 6.81
N LEU A 546 24.61 -19.79 7.39
CA LEU A 546 24.21 -19.12 8.62
C LEU A 546 22.83 -18.45 8.48
N GLU A 547 22.60 -17.73 7.37
CA GLU A 547 21.32 -17.07 7.14
C GLU A 547 20.15 -18.05 7.09
N ILE A 548 20.32 -19.17 6.41
CA ILE A 548 19.31 -20.22 6.32
C ILE A 548 19.02 -20.80 7.70
N VAL A 549 20.05 -21.12 8.47
CA VAL A 549 19.91 -21.67 9.83
C VAL A 549 19.21 -20.68 10.75
N CYS A 550 19.62 -19.42 10.75
CA CYS A 550 18.98 -18.38 11.56
C CYS A 550 17.50 -18.19 11.18
N ASN A 551 17.20 -18.14 9.89
CA ASN A 551 15.83 -17.92 9.40
C ASN A 551 14.91 -19.10 9.73
N THR A 552 15.40 -20.33 9.61
CA THR A 552 14.60 -21.54 9.87
C THR A 552 14.37 -21.79 11.35
N LEU A 553 15.37 -21.54 12.20
CA LEU A 553 15.26 -21.79 13.65
C LEU A 553 14.55 -20.66 14.41
N PHE A 554 14.76 -19.41 14.00
CA PHE A 554 14.35 -18.23 14.79
C PHE A 554 13.42 -17.27 14.04
N GLY A 555 13.08 -17.53 12.78
CA GLY A 555 12.13 -16.72 12.01
C GLY A 555 10.70 -16.90 12.52
N ASN A 556 10.08 -15.82 12.98
CA ASN A 556 8.67 -15.83 13.40
C ASN A 556 7.77 -15.28 12.29
N PHE A 557 7.07 -16.17 11.59
CA PHE A 557 6.14 -15.81 10.51
C PHE A 557 4.67 -16.12 10.85
N ALA A 558 4.38 -16.38 12.14
CA ALA A 558 3.08 -16.85 12.59
C ALA A 558 1.98 -15.78 12.49
N ALA A 559 0.77 -16.23 12.17
CA ALA A 559 -0.42 -15.41 12.29
C ALA A 559 -0.75 -15.12 13.77
N LYS A 560 -1.45 -14.00 14.02
CA LYS A 560 -2.00 -13.71 15.35
C LYS A 560 -3.06 -14.76 15.72
N ASP A 561 -3.23 -14.98 17.01
CA ASP A 561 -4.16 -15.93 17.60
C ASP A 561 -5.62 -15.70 17.17
N ILE A 562 -6.06 -14.44 17.06
CA ILE A 562 -7.42 -14.09 16.62
C ILE A 562 -7.78 -14.62 15.24
N VAL A 563 -6.81 -14.94 14.38
CA VAL A 563 -7.05 -15.39 13.00
C VAL A 563 -7.50 -16.85 12.95
N ARG A 564 -7.03 -17.69 13.89
CA ARG A 564 -7.39 -19.11 13.94
C ARG A 564 -8.85 -19.23 14.39
N LYS A 565 -9.69 -19.86 13.56
CA LYS A 565 -11.12 -20.16 13.83
C LYS A 565 -11.27 -21.39 14.73
#